data_AF-A0A6G7J0K1-F1
#
_entry.id   AF-A0A6G7J0K1-F1
#
_cell.length_a   1.000
_cell.length_b   1.000
_cell.length_c   1.000
_cell.angle_alpha   90.00
_cell.angle_beta   90.00
_cell.angle_gamma   90.00
#
_symmetry.space_group_name_H-M   'P 1'
#
loop_
_entity.id
_entity.type
_entity.pdbx_description
1 polymer ?
#
loop_
_entity_poly.entity_id
_entity_poly.type
_entity_poly.pdbx_seq_one_letter_code
_entity_poly.pdbx_strand_id
1 'polypeptide(L)'
;MRLNMSETVPLKLLFLMLFVSCNPSNTPEKKFNGADTLAELDDLLLQLNQIDTSNSKKLDEIVTLNEKMRGLIENIRSPKQFDELLKAYNEDLQITFTFSKDKNIGVFSWRTKMGFLGNNIKNIALYKFNNKVIASSLYGESLIYHEIESRIKNNKTVYLLRGTLYQEKKPRPLTINGYAITNGILEESRIPLPENAYVNNTVQ
;
A
#
# COMPACT_ATOMS: atom_id res chain seq x y z
N MET A 1 8.09 -72.30 38.85
CA MET A 1 8.97 -72.84 37.80
C MET A 1 9.69 -71.67 37.14
N ARG A 2 11.03 -71.65 37.24
CA ARG A 2 12.05 -70.88 36.48
C ARG A 2 11.79 -69.39 36.10
N LEU A 3 12.44 -68.51 36.87
CA LEU A 3 13.51 -67.56 36.49
C LEU A 3 13.62 -67.08 35.02
N ASN A 4 13.64 -65.75 34.85
CA ASN A 4 14.78 -64.91 34.38
C ASN A 4 14.55 -63.90 33.24
N MET A 5 15.27 -62.77 33.38
CA MET A 5 15.90 -61.90 32.36
C MET A 5 14.99 -60.92 31.60
N SER A 6 15.41 -59.72 31.18
CA SER A 6 16.68 -58.95 31.23
C SER A 6 16.32 -57.56 30.63
N GLU A 7 16.60 -56.47 31.35
CA GLU A 7 17.62 -55.42 31.10
C GLU A 7 17.42 -54.44 29.91
N THR A 8 17.47 -53.13 30.26
CA THR A 8 18.08 -51.98 29.55
C THR A 8 17.48 -51.54 28.20
N VAL A 9 17.29 -50.25 27.89
CA VAL A 9 18.29 -49.16 27.78
C VAL A 9 17.56 -47.79 27.83
N PRO A 10 18.04 -46.77 28.59
CA PRO A 10 17.63 -45.38 28.35
C PRO A 10 18.53 -44.74 27.28
N LEU A 11 17.92 -44.38 26.15
CA LEU A 11 18.53 -43.63 25.05
C LEU A 11 18.90 -42.22 25.52
N LYS A 12 20.17 -42.00 25.85
CA LYS A 12 20.73 -40.67 26.14
C LYS A 12 20.66 -39.81 24.88
N LEU A 13 19.69 -38.89 24.84
CA LEU A 13 19.59 -37.88 23.79
C LEU A 13 20.67 -36.82 24.00
N LEU A 14 21.67 -36.90 23.13
CA LEU A 14 22.72 -35.93 22.89
C LEU A 14 22.09 -34.67 22.26
N PHE A 15 22.02 -33.56 23.00
CA PHE A 15 21.82 -32.23 22.42
C PHE A 15 23.02 -31.36 22.82
N LEU A 16 24.05 -31.43 21.99
CA LEU A 16 25.21 -30.55 22.07
C LEU A 16 24.80 -29.19 21.47
N MET A 17 24.81 -28.17 22.31
CA MET A 17 24.56 -26.78 21.96
C MET A 17 25.70 -26.25 21.07
N LEU A 18 25.41 -26.01 19.80
CA LEU A 18 26.25 -25.20 18.92
C LEU A 18 25.62 -23.81 18.78
N PHE A 19 25.88 -22.93 19.74
CA PHE A 19 25.70 -21.50 19.54
C PHE A 19 26.87 -21.00 18.70
N VAL A 20 26.71 -21.09 17.38
CA VAL A 20 27.54 -20.35 16.44
C VAL A 20 27.21 -18.87 16.64
N SER A 21 28.18 -18.13 17.20
CA SER A 21 28.14 -16.67 17.31
C SER A 21 27.92 -16.05 15.93
N CYS A 22 26.79 -15.39 15.76
CA CYS A 22 26.57 -14.48 14.65
C CYS A 22 27.13 -13.12 15.08
N ASN A 23 28.23 -12.67 14.45
CA ASN A 23 28.72 -11.30 14.63
C ASN A 23 27.73 -10.34 13.96
N PRO A 24 27.01 -9.47 14.68
CA PRO A 24 26.21 -8.45 14.04
C PRO A 24 27.17 -7.40 13.46
N SER A 25 27.31 -7.39 12.14
CA SER A 25 27.84 -6.23 11.44
C SER A 25 26.89 -5.06 11.68
N ASN A 26 27.18 -4.23 12.68
CA ASN A 26 26.45 -3.00 12.98
C ASN A 26 26.71 -1.98 11.86
N THR A 27 26.08 -2.17 10.70
CA THR A 27 25.85 -1.06 9.78
C THR A 27 24.77 -0.21 10.44
N PRO A 28 25.02 1.09 10.71
CA PRO A 28 23.97 1.94 11.25
C PRO A 28 22.80 1.92 10.28
N GLU A 29 21.62 1.48 10.74
CA GLU A 29 20.40 1.53 9.94
C GLU A 29 20.24 2.94 9.41
N LYS A 30 20.22 3.09 8.08
CA LYS A 30 19.99 4.39 7.43
C LYS A 30 18.64 4.89 7.94
N LYS A 31 18.66 5.98 8.69
CA LYS A 31 17.43 6.63 9.17
C LYS A 31 16.56 6.97 7.95
N PHE A 32 15.29 6.59 8.00
CA PHE A 32 14.32 6.91 6.95
C PHE A 32 14.29 8.43 6.68
N ASN A 33 14.11 8.80 5.42
CA ASN A 33 13.95 10.17 4.96
C ASN A 33 12.85 10.20 3.88
N GLY A 34 11.75 10.92 4.15
CA GLY A 34 10.62 11.00 3.23
C GLY A 34 10.97 11.63 1.87
N ALA A 35 11.85 12.64 1.82
CA ALA A 35 12.24 13.28 0.58
C ALA A 35 13.06 12.35 -0.31
N ASP A 36 14.02 11.61 0.28
CA ASP A 36 14.81 10.61 -0.43
C ASP A 36 13.90 9.50 -1.00
N THR A 37 12.94 9.01 -0.21
CA THR A 37 11.99 7.98 -0.66
C THR A 37 11.10 8.48 -1.79
N LEU A 38 10.60 9.72 -1.72
CA LEU A 38 9.80 10.31 -2.81
C LEU A 38 10.62 10.50 -4.08
N ALA A 39 11.86 10.97 -3.97
CA ALA A 39 12.76 11.12 -5.11
C ALA A 39 13.07 9.78 -5.78
N GLU A 40 13.28 8.71 -4.99
CA GLU A 40 13.50 7.37 -5.51
C GLU A 40 12.25 6.81 -6.22
N LEU A 41 11.06 7.02 -5.64
CA LEU A 41 9.80 6.66 -6.30
C LEU A 41 9.60 7.43 -7.62
N ASP A 42 9.97 8.70 -7.66
CA ASP A 42 9.84 9.54 -8.84
C ASP A 42 10.79 9.10 -9.97
N ASP A 43 12.05 8.79 -9.64
CA ASP A 43 13.03 8.26 -10.58
C ASP A 43 12.59 6.90 -11.17
N LEU A 44 12.09 5.99 -10.33
CA LEU A 44 11.54 4.71 -10.80
C LEU A 44 10.34 4.90 -11.74
N LEU A 45 9.47 5.87 -11.45
CA LEU A 45 8.34 6.17 -12.32
C LEU A 45 8.77 6.83 -13.63
N LEU A 46 9.81 7.69 -13.62
CA LEU A 46 10.40 8.24 -14.83
C LEU A 46 10.97 7.13 -15.73
N GLN A 47 11.72 6.19 -15.16
CA GLN A 47 12.21 5.01 -15.87
C GLN A 47 11.04 4.20 -16.47
N LEU A 48 10.01 3.93 -15.66
CA LEU A 48 8.83 3.20 -16.12
C LEU A 48 8.13 3.92 -17.28
N ASN A 49 8.03 5.25 -17.22
CA ASN A 49 7.39 6.06 -18.24
C ASN A 49 8.15 6.05 -19.58
N GLN A 50 9.47 5.85 -19.57
CA GLN A 50 10.29 5.73 -20.78
C GLN A 50 10.16 4.38 -21.51
N ILE A 51 9.61 3.34 -20.86
CA ILE A 51 9.42 2.03 -21.49
C ILE A 51 8.25 2.07 -22.48
N ASP A 52 8.53 1.81 -23.75
CA ASP A 52 7.50 1.60 -24.76
C ASP A 52 6.78 0.25 -24.55
N THR A 53 5.46 0.32 -24.33
CA THR A 53 4.59 -0.84 -24.09
C THR A 53 4.23 -1.61 -25.35
N SER A 54 4.61 -1.12 -26.54
CA SER A 54 4.41 -1.83 -27.81
C SER A 54 5.30 -3.08 -27.95
N ASN A 55 6.38 -3.16 -27.16
CA ASN A 55 7.37 -4.21 -27.23
C ASN A 55 7.24 -5.18 -26.04
N SER A 56 6.69 -6.38 -26.29
CA SER A 56 6.54 -7.46 -25.29
C SER A 56 7.86 -8.03 -24.75
N LYS A 57 9.02 -7.56 -25.19
CA LYS A 57 10.33 -7.97 -24.64
C LYS A 57 10.74 -7.18 -23.39
N LYS A 58 10.00 -6.13 -23.01
CA LYS A 58 10.31 -5.28 -21.85
C LYS A 58 9.41 -5.55 -20.63
N LEU A 59 8.72 -6.69 -20.61
CA LEU A 59 7.77 -7.02 -19.53
C LEU A 59 8.46 -7.17 -18.19
N ASP A 60 9.59 -7.87 -18.15
CA ASP A 60 10.34 -8.09 -16.92
C ASP A 60 10.84 -6.78 -16.31
N GLU A 61 11.21 -5.82 -17.16
CA GLU A 61 11.62 -4.47 -16.75
C GLU A 61 10.46 -3.69 -16.14
N ILE A 62 9.29 -3.71 -16.79
CA ILE A 62 8.05 -3.10 -16.27
C ILE A 62 7.69 -3.69 -14.91
N VAL A 63 7.68 -5.02 -14.79
CA VAL A 63 7.35 -5.72 -13.53
C VAL A 63 8.37 -5.33 -12.46
N THR A 64 9.66 -5.38 -12.77
CA THR A 64 10.73 -5.04 -11.82
C THR A 64 10.59 -3.63 -11.26
N LEU A 65 10.31 -2.63 -12.11
CA LEU A 65 10.13 -1.25 -11.66
C LEU A 65 8.90 -1.10 -10.75
N ASN A 66 7.78 -1.73 -11.11
CA ASN A 66 6.58 -1.72 -10.27
C ASN A 66 6.80 -2.38 -8.91
N GLU A 67 7.48 -3.53 -8.88
CA GLU A 67 7.78 -4.24 -7.63
C GLU A 67 8.74 -3.47 -6.74
N LYS A 68 9.71 -2.75 -7.32
CA LYS A 68 10.57 -1.82 -6.56
C LYS A 68 9.78 -0.68 -5.94
N MET A 69 8.92 -0.01 -6.72
CA MET A 69 8.04 1.05 -6.19
C MET A 69 7.13 0.52 -5.08
N ARG A 70 6.51 -0.65 -5.30
CA ARG A 70 5.69 -1.33 -4.29
C ARG A 70 6.48 -1.60 -3.01
N GLY A 71 7.68 -2.18 -3.13
CA GLY A 71 8.54 -2.48 -1.99
C GLY A 71 8.95 -1.24 -1.19
N LEU A 72 9.25 -0.12 -1.86
CA LEU A 72 9.53 1.15 -1.17
C LEU A 72 8.31 1.63 -0.38
N ILE A 73 7.12 1.58 -0.98
CA ILE A 73 5.89 2.03 -0.34
C ILE A 73 5.53 1.14 0.85
N GLU A 74 5.59 -0.19 0.70
CA GLU A 74 5.25 -1.17 1.74
C GLU A 74 6.24 -1.18 2.93
N ASN A 75 7.42 -0.57 2.77
CA ASN A 75 8.40 -0.41 3.84
C ASN A 75 8.16 0.81 4.73
N ILE A 76 7.17 1.65 4.42
CA ILE A 76 6.72 2.76 5.26
C ILE A 76 5.78 2.19 6.34
N ARG A 77 6.31 1.94 7.53
CA ARG A 77 5.61 1.15 8.57
C ARG A 77 5.28 1.89 9.85
N SER A 78 5.79 3.12 10.02
CA SER A 78 5.55 3.92 11.22
C SER A 78 4.84 5.25 10.91
N PRO A 79 4.02 5.77 11.85
CA PRO A 79 3.38 7.08 11.69
C PRO A 79 4.37 8.20 11.40
N LYS A 80 5.56 8.15 12.01
CA LYS A 80 6.63 9.13 11.79
C LYS A 80 7.12 9.14 10.33
N GLN A 81 7.37 7.97 9.75
CA GLN A 81 7.80 7.88 8.34
C GLN A 81 6.71 8.41 7.40
N PHE A 82 5.45 8.06 7.67
CA PHE A 82 4.32 8.59 6.90
C PHE A 82 4.21 10.12 7.02
N ASP A 83 4.33 10.68 8.22
CA ASP A 83 4.29 12.13 8.44
C ASP A 83 5.48 12.85 7.80
N GLU A 84 6.65 12.20 7.69
CA GLU A 84 7.80 12.72 6.94
C GLU A 84 7.52 12.78 5.44
N LEU A 85 6.82 11.80 4.86
CA LEU A 85 6.38 11.83 3.46
C LEU A 85 5.39 12.97 3.21
N LEU A 86 4.39 13.13 4.08
CA LEU A 86 3.40 14.21 3.95
C LEU A 86 4.06 15.60 3.95
N LYS A 87 5.15 15.77 4.71
CA LYS A 87 5.89 17.04 4.79
C LYS A 87 6.79 17.27 3.57
N ALA A 88 7.32 16.20 2.99
CA ALA A 88 8.26 16.28 1.88
C ALA A 88 7.56 16.30 0.51
N TYR A 89 6.30 15.85 0.43
CA TYR A 89 5.57 15.76 -0.83
C TYR A 89 5.34 17.12 -1.48
N ASN A 90 5.53 17.15 -2.80
CA ASN A 90 5.30 18.29 -3.67
C ASN A 90 4.60 17.82 -4.95
N GLU A 91 3.74 18.66 -5.50
CA GLU A 91 2.90 18.32 -6.66
C GLU A 91 3.69 18.23 -7.99
N ASP A 92 4.95 18.70 -8.02
CA ASP A 92 5.79 18.61 -9.23
C ASP A 92 6.36 17.21 -9.50
N LEU A 93 6.19 16.27 -8.55
CA LEU A 93 6.59 14.88 -8.73
C LEU A 93 5.66 14.17 -9.73
N GLN A 94 6.23 13.28 -10.55
CA GLN A 94 5.47 12.37 -11.42
C GLN A 94 4.62 11.40 -10.60
N ILE A 95 5.14 10.94 -9.46
CA ILE A 95 4.41 10.05 -8.57
C ILE A 95 3.31 10.83 -7.85
N THR A 96 2.06 10.40 -8.01
CA THR A 96 0.93 11.05 -7.32
C THR A 96 0.80 10.45 -5.92
N PHE A 97 0.83 11.31 -4.90
CA PHE A 97 0.57 10.93 -3.52
C PHE A 97 -0.53 11.81 -2.93
N THR A 98 -1.73 11.23 -2.81
CA THR A 98 -2.92 11.94 -2.35
C THR A 98 -3.28 11.49 -0.96
N PHE A 99 -3.53 12.41 -0.04
CA PHE A 99 -3.80 12.08 1.37
C PHE A 99 -5.02 12.82 1.92
N SER A 100 -5.64 12.22 2.93
CA SER A 100 -6.81 12.78 3.60
C SER A 100 -6.44 14.00 4.46
N LYS A 101 -7.40 14.91 4.66
CA LYS A 101 -7.22 16.09 5.51
C LYS A 101 -6.84 15.75 6.95
N ASP A 102 -7.35 14.65 7.48
CA ASP A 102 -7.02 14.15 8.82
C ASP A 102 -5.68 13.39 8.89
N LYS A 103 -4.97 13.24 7.75
CA LYS A 103 -3.65 12.60 7.65
C LYS A 103 -3.61 11.18 8.19
N ASN A 104 -4.74 10.48 8.14
CA ASN A 104 -4.87 9.09 8.56
C ASN A 104 -4.72 8.10 7.40
N ILE A 105 -4.93 8.54 6.16
CA ILE A 105 -4.73 7.72 4.96
C ILE A 105 -4.07 8.55 3.86
N GLY A 106 -3.21 7.90 3.09
CA GLY A 106 -2.62 8.42 1.85
C GLY A 106 -2.53 7.32 0.81
N VAL A 107 -2.58 7.68 -0.46
CA VAL A 107 -2.61 6.74 -1.58
C VAL A 107 -1.59 7.16 -2.62
N PHE A 108 -0.68 6.24 -2.93
CA PHE A 108 0.21 6.36 -4.06
C PHE A 108 -0.47 5.86 -5.33
N SER A 109 -0.43 6.70 -6.36
CA SER A 109 -1.04 6.44 -7.67
C SER A 109 -0.04 6.65 -8.80
N TRP A 110 0.08 5.65 -9.67
CA TRP A 110 0.88 5.74 -10.89
C TRP A 110 0.35 4.82 -11.97
N ARG A 111 0.78 5.05 -13.22
CA ARG A 111 0.50 4.15 -14.34
C ARG A 111 1.43 2.96 -14.28
N THR A 112 0.92 1.80 -13.85
CA THR A 112 1.74 0.59 -13.72
C THR A 112 2.25 0.04 -15.06
N LYS A 113 1.59 0.39 -16.18
CA LYS A 113 1.83 -0.23 -17.50
C LYS A 113 1.70 -1.77 -17.49
N MET A 114 1.06 -2.36 -16.48
CA MET A 114 0.84 -3.81 -16.37
C MET A 114 -0.54 -4.26 -16.87
N GLY A 115 -1.32 -3.37 -17.50
CA GLY A 115 -2.72 -3.64 -17.87
C GLY A 115 -2.94 -4.86 -18.79
N PHE A 116 -1.96 -5.20 -19.63
CA PHE A 116 -2.02 -6.37 -20.50
C PHE A 116 -1.66 -7.69 -19.79
N LEU A 117 -1.09 -7.64 -18.57
CA LEU A 117 -0.75 -8.83 -17.77
C LEU A 117 -1.92 -9.34 -16.93
N GLY A 118 -3.07 -8.64 -16.93
CA GLY A 118 -4.17 -8.92 -16.01
C GLY A 118 -3.85 -8.60 -14.54
N ASN A 119 -2.70 -7.97 -14.26
CA ASN A 119 -2.33 -7.57 -12.91
C ASN A 119 -3.20 -6.40 -12.44
N ASN A 120 -3.79 -6.59 -11.25
CA ASN A 120 -4.82 -5.71 -10.71
C ASN A 120 -4.34 -4.81 -9.56
N ILE A 121 -3.07 -4.85 -9.15
CA ILE A 121 -2.57 -3.88 -8.17
C ILE A 121 -2.39 -2.54 -8.88
N LYS A 122 -3.10 -1.52 -8.38
CA LYS A 122 -3.34 -0.29 -9.12
C LYS A 122 -2.89 0.95 -8.38
N ASN A 123 -3.01 0.91 -7.06
CA ASN A 123 -2.57 1.94 -6.15
C ASN A 123 -2.19 1.27 -4.82
N ILE A 124 -1.40 1.94 -4.00
CA ILE A 124 -1.11 1.47 -2.65
C ILE A 124 -1.58 2.52 -1.67
N ALA A 125 -2.50 2.12 -0.80
CA ALA A 125 -2.94 2.93 0.33
C ALA A 125 -2.02 2.67 1.53
N LEU A 126 -1.59 3.74 2.18
CA LEU A 126 -0.96 3.74 3.50
C LEU A 126 -1.94 4.33 4.49
N TYR A 127 -2.19 3.66 5.61
CA TYR A 127 -3.09 4.18 6.64
C TYR A 127 -2.59 3.91 8.04
N LYS A 128 -2.91 4.83 8.95
CA LYS A 128 -2.58 4.73 10.37
C LYS A 128 -3.58 3.82 11.09
N PHE A 129 -3.07 2.85 11.82
CA PHE A 129 -3.88 1.97 12.68
C PHE A 129 -3.03 1.48 13.86
N ASN A 130 -3.55 1.58 15.09
CA ASN A 130 -2.87 1.13 16.31
C ASN A 130 -1.40 1.55 16.42
N ASN A 131 -1.12 2.85 16.20
CA ASN A 131 0.23 3.45 16.23
C ASN A 131 1.22 2.86 15.20
N LYS A 132 0.71 2.23 14.14
CA LYS A 132 1.48 1.72 13.00
C LYS A 132 0.94 2.31 11.71
N VAL A 133 1.71 2.18 10.64
CA VAL A 133 1.23 2.41 9.27
C VAL A 133 1.15 1.06 8.58
N ILE A 134 0.02 0.82 7.93
CA ILE A 134 -0.25 -0.40 7.18
C ILE A 134 -0.37 -0.03 5.71
N ALA A 135 0.28 -0.81 4.85
CA ALA A 135 0.13 -0.72 3.42
C ALA A 135 -0.92 -1.71 2.93
N SER A 136 -1.80 -1.27 2.04
CA SER A 136 -2.77 -2.12 1.36
C SER A 136 -2.81 -1.82 -0.13
N SER A 137 -2.73 -2.86 -0.95
CA SER A 137 -2.94 -2.75 -2.39
C SER A 137 -4.42 -2.50 -2.68
N LEU A 138 -4.70 -1.48 -3.49
CA LEU A 138 -6.04 -1.25 -4.03
C LEU A 138 -6.14 -2.00 -5.37
N TYR A 139 -7.07 -2.95 -5.42
CA TYR A 139 -7.42 -3.70 -6.62
C TYR A 139 -8.54 -2.95 -7.37
N GLY A 140 -8.65 -3.04 -8.70
CA GLY A 140 -9.68 -2.28 -9.42
C GLY A 140 -9.35 -2.04 -10.87
N GLU A 141 -9.52 -0.82 -11.41
CA GLU A 141 -8.87 -0.27 -12.62
C GLU A 141 -7.81 0.79 -12.22
N SER A 142 -6.77 1.06 -13.04
CA SER A 142 -5.72 2.01 -12.65
C SER A 142 -6.29 3.42 -12.59
N LEU A 143 -6.43 3.94 -11.38
CA LEU A 143 -6.91 5.29 -11.10
C LEU A 143 -5.74 6.16 -10.64
N ILE A 144 -5.74 7.41 -11.10
CA ILE A 144 -4.96 8.46 -10.44
C ILE A 144 -5.94 9.17 -9.50
N TYR A 145 -5.74 8.99 -8.18
CA TYR A 145 -6.56 9.66 -7.18
C TYR A 145 -6.05 11.07 -6.95
N HIS A 146 -6.96 12.04 -6.96
CA HIS A 146 -6.65 13.46 -6.83
C HIS A 146 -7.17 14.05 -5.52
N GLU A 147 -8.12 13.35 -4.88
CA GLU A 147 -8.74 13.81 -3.64
C GLU A 147 -9.13 12.64 -2.74
N ILE A 148 -8.97 12.83 -1.42
CA ILE A 148 -9.49 11.94 -0.38
C ILE A 148 -10.30 12.75 0.63
N GLU A 149 -11.62 12.54 0.63
CA GLU A 149 -12.53 13.10 1.63
C GLU A 149 -12.85 12.07 2.70
N SER A 150 -12.99 12.47 3.97
CA SER A 150 -13.50 11.58 5.02
C SER A 150 -14.94 11.96 5.39
N ARG A 151 -15.77 10.95 5.66
CA ARG A 151 -17.14 11.11 6.16
C ARG A 151 -17.41 10.11 7.29
N ILE A 152 -18.18 10.52 8.28
CA ILE A 152 -18.63 9.60 9.34
C ILE A 152 -19.94 8.94 8.89
N LYS A 153 -20.02 7.61 8.97
CA LYS A 153 -21.24 6.82 8.73
C LYS A 153 -21.31 5.70 9.75
N ASN A 154 -22.44 5.57 10.46
CA ASN A 154 -22.63 4.56 11.50
C ASN A 154 -21.47 4.50 12.52
N ASN A 155 -21.02 5.68 12.98
CA ASN A 155 -19.88 5.85 13.89
C ASN A 155 -18.54 5.30 13.37
N LYS A 156 -18.40 5.15 12.05
CA LYS A 156 -17.15 4.75 11.38
C LYS A 156 -16.75 5.81 10.36
N THR A 157 -15.45 6.07 10.26
CA THR A 157 -14.90 6.92 9.19
C THR A 157 -14.85 6.14 7.89
N VAL A 158 -15.45 6.69 6.84
CA VAL A 158 -15.37 6.22 5.46
C VAL A 158 -14.59 7.26 4.66
N TYR A 159 -13.52 6.81 4.01
CA TYR A 159 -12.73 7.62 3.09
C TYR A 159 -13.26 7.46 1.68
N LEU A 160 -13.51 8.58 1.01
CA LEU A 160 -13.96 8.67 -0.37
C LEU A 160 -12.77 9.10 -1.23
N LEU A 161 -12.24 8.16 -1.98
CA LEU A 161 -11.12 8.36 -2.88
C LEU A 161 -11.67 8.72 -4.26
N ARG A 162 -11.38 9.93 -4.73
CA ARG A 162 -11.84 10.43 -6.03
C ARG A 162 -10.69 10.45 -7.01
N GLY A 163 -10.87 9.80 -8.14
CA GLY A 163 -9.81 9.65 -9.13
C GLY A 163 -10.34 9.61 -10.54
N THR A 164 -9.42 9.67 -11.48
CA THR A 164 -9.73 9.54 -12.91
C THR A 164 -9.08 8.29 -13.47
N LEU A 165 -9.82 7.57 -14.30
CA LEU A 165 -9.24 6.49 -15.09
C LEU A 165 -8.17 7.05 -16.02
N TYR A 166 -7.04 6.37 -16.05
CA TYR A 166 -6.03 6.65 -17.05
C TYR A 166 -6.50 6.12 -18.41
N GLN A 167 -7.04 6.99 -19.26
CA GLN A 167 -7.33 6.72 -20.67
C GLN A 167 -6.67 7.80 -21.53
N GLU A 168 -5.87 7.40 -22.50
CA GLU A 168 -5.06 8.32 -23.33
C GLU A 168 -5.90 9.20 -24.28
N LYS A 169 -7.17 8.87 -24.55
CA LYS A 169 -7.90 9.43 -25.70
C LYS A 169 -9.38 9.77 -25.46
N LYS A 170 -9.90 9.75 -24.23
CA LYS A 170 -11.30 10.06 -23.94
C LYS A 170 -11.45 10.91 -22.67
N PRO A 171 -12.52 11.73 -22.56
CA PRO A 171 -12.83 12.41 -21.30
C PRO A 171 -12.91 11.37 -20.18
N ARG A 172 -12.14 11.62 -19.12
CA ARG A 172 -11.91 10.65 -18.05
C ARG A 172 -13.14 10.65 -17.13
N PRO A 173 -13.86 9.52 -16.98
CA PRO A 173 -14.92 9.46 -16.00
C PRO A 173 -14.29 9.65 -14.61
N LEU A 174 -14.93 10.49 -13.80
CA LEU A 174 -14.61 10.61 -12.39
C LEU A 174 -15.13 9.36 -11.68
N THR A 175 -14.24 8.63 -11.04
CA THR A 175 -14.57 7.45 -10.22
C THR A 175 -14.44 7.82 -8.76
N ILE A 176 -15.38 7.36 -7.94
CA ILE A 176 -15.35 7.51 -6.49
C ILE A 176 -15.37 6.12 -5.88
N ASN A 177 -14.37 5.81 -5.06
CA ASN A 177 -14.29 4.56 -4.30
C ASN A 177 -14.39 4.86 -2.81
N GLY A 178 -15.25 4.12 -2.10
CA GLY A 178 -15.39 4.25 -0.65
C GLY A 178 -14.57 3.18 0.07
N TYR A 179 -13.84 3.56 1.11
CA TYR A 179 -13.07 2.64 1.94
C TYR A 179 -13.27 2.92 3.42
N ALA A 180 -13.25 1.88 4.25
CA ALA A 180 -13.27 1.99 5.70
C ALA A 180 -12.18 1.12 6.31
N ILE A 181 -11.61 1.56 7.43
CA ILE A 181 -10.65 0.75 8.19
C ILE A 181 -11.45 -0.04 9.24
N THR A 182 -11.57 -1.35 9.05
CA THR A 182 -12.24 -2.26 9.98
C THR A 182 -11.22 -3.25 10.53
N ASN A 183 -11.03 -3.28 11.86
CA ASN A 183 -10.11 -4.23 12.52
C ASN A 183 -8.68 -4.23 11.94
N GLY A 184 -8.21 -3.06 11.49
CA GLY A 184 -6.87 -2.90 10.92
C GLY A 184 -6.75 -3.24 9.44
N ILE A 185 -7.84 -3.62 8.79
CA ILE A 185 -7.90 -3.91 7.36
C ILE A 185 -8.62 -2.76 6.66
N LEU A 186 -8.08 -2.30 5.52
CA LEU A 186 -8.76 -1.36 4.64
C LEU A 186 -9.70 -2.14 3.71
N GLU A 187 -11.00 -1.93 3.89
CA GLU A 187 -12.06 -2.64 3.17
C GLU A 187 -12.84 -1.66 2.29
N GLU A 188 -13.26 -2.11 1.11
CA GLU A 188 -14.23 -1.34 0.30
C GLU A 188 -15.55 -1.17 1.06
N SER A 189 -16.12 0.03 0.97
CA SER A 189 -17.30 0.42 1.71
C SER A 189 -18.28 1.18 0.83
N ARG A 190 -19.58 1.05 1.15
CA ARG A 190 -20.64 1.80 0.46
C ARG A 190 -20.49 3.28 0.74
N ILE A 191 -20.38 4.06 -0.34
CA ILE A 191 -20.36 5.53 -0.30
C ILE A 191 -21.58 6.03 0.51
N PRO A 192 -21.39 6.88 1.54
CA PRO A 192 -22.48 7.50 2.26
C PRO A 192 -23.27 8.43 1.32
N LEU A 193 -24.60 8.28 1.31
CA LEU A 193 -25.48 9.22 0.62
C LEU A 193 -25.37 10.60 1.29
N PRO A 194 -25.36 11.70 0.53
CA PRO A 194 -25.41 13.04 1.12
C PRO A 194 -26.75 13.24 1.87
N GLU A 195 -26.69 13.78 3.08
CA GLU A 195 -27.86 13.97 3.97
C GLU A 195 -28.96 14.90 3.40
N ASN A 196 -28.70 15.61 2.30
CA ASN A 196 -29.61 16.61 1.73
C ASN A 196 -30.41 16.16 0.49
N ALA A 197 -30.49 14.86 0.18
CA ALA A 197 -31.31 14.39 -0.94
C ALA A 197 -32.84 14.36 -0.66
N TYR A 198 -33.25 14.66 0.58
CA TYR A 198 -34.66 14.70 1.00
C TYR A 198 -35.00 16.02 1.71
N VAL A 199 -34.78 17.16 1.07
CA VAL A 199 -35.40 18.43 1.51
C VAL A 199 -36.62 18.69 0.63
N ASN A 200 -37.77 18.24 1.14
CA ASN A 200 -39.14 18.75 0.97
C ASN A 200 -39.58 19.25 -0.43
N ASN A 201 -40.09 18.33 -1.25
CA ASN A 201 -41.21 18.65 -2.15
C ASN A 201 -42.52 18.32 -1.44
N THR A 202 -42.87 19.11 -0.44
CA THR A 202 -44.26 19.24 0.02
C THR A 202 -44.65 20.70 -0.18
N VAL A 203 -45.18 20.96 -1.38
CA VAL A 203 -45.88 22.20 -1.72
C VAL A 203 -47.18 22.21 -0.92
N GLN A 204 -47.39 23.26 -0.12
CA GLN A 204 -48.69 23.64 0.44
C GLN A 204 -49.56 24.26 -0.65
#